data_AF-A0A0E3DAZ6-F1
#
_entry.id   AF-A0A0E3DAZ6-F1
#
_cell.length_a   1.000
_cell.length_b   1.000
_cell.length_c   1.000
_cell.angle_alpha   90.00
_cell.angle_beta   90.00
_cell.angle_gamma   90.00
#
_symmetry.space_group_name_H-M   'P 1'
#
loop_
_entity.id
_entity.type
_entity.pdbx_description
1 polymer ?
#
loop_
_entity_poly.entity_id
_entity_poly.type
_entity_poly.pdbx_seq_one_letter_code
_entity_poly.pdbx_strand_id
1 'polypeptide(L)'
;MLFYYFSEFNYRLIYIFLSWILCVLILIIKIYILLLLETYPFFKIFLKKFLITHTTDLVHIMYTLILSTSLLFILPFIMYHLMQFCKSSWYRYQLKALKKIYNWSTLLFINVMYVCYLFFVPLILKFLIEWNALEKINSFLDITVELRLLNYIYWILQIRYYIGNFSFFLALFMLIFLFSMNIQKLYEFFNKYRKQIIFLNIMGFYIKSSWFFLQFFLIFFLLIFYELVFLFICYKKIKL
;
A
#
# COMPACT_ATOMS: atom_id res chain seq x y z
N MET A 1 -12.67 -11.79 33.48
CA MET A 1 -11.73 -12.20 32.41
C MET A 1 -11.76 -11.23 31.22
N LEU A 2 -12.94 -10.93 30.64
CA LEU A 2 -13.07 -9.98 29.53
C LEU A 2 -12.57 -8.57 29.86
N PHE A 3 -12.87 -8.04 31.05
CA PHE A 3 -12.38 -6.72 31.48
C PHE A 3 -10.85 -6.60 31.46
N TYR A 4 -10.14 -7.61 31.96
CA TYR A 4 -8.67 -7.62 31.91
C TYR A 4 -8.14 -7.68 30.48
N TYR A 5 -8.80 -8.44 29.60
CA TYR A 5 -8.43 -8.53 28.18
C TYR A 5 -8.62 -7.19 27.45
N PHE A 6 -9.75 -6.51 27.67
CA PHE A 6 -10.00 -5.18 27.12
C PHE A 6 -9.02 -4.14 27.68
N SER A 7 -8.74 -4.19 28.98
CA SER A 7 -7.78 -3.29 29.62
C SER A 7 -6.38 -3.47 29.03
N GLU A 8 -5.93 -4.71 28.83
CA GLU A 8 -4.63 -5.00 28.23
C GLU A 8 -4.54 -4.51 26.78
N PHE A 9 -5.60 -4.71 25.99
CA PHE A 9 -5.68 -4.21 24.63
C PHE A 9 -5.58 -2.68 24.59
N ASN A 10 -6.32 -1.99 25.46
CA ASN A 10 -6.28 -0.53 25.56
C ASN A 10 -4.90 -0.01 25.93
N TYR A 11 -4.22 -0.61 26.91
CA TYR A 11 -2.85 -0.22 27.28
C TYR A 11 -1.89 -0.34 26.09
N ARG A 12 -1.96 -1.44 25.34
CA ARG A 12 -1.11 -1.66 24.16
C ARG A 12 -1.39 -0.64 23.04
N LEU A 13 -2.67 -0.29 22.83
CA LEU A 13 -3.05 0.77 21.89
C LEU A 13 -2.48 2.13 22.30
N ILE A 14 -2.51 2.47 23.60
CA ILE A 14 -1.93 3.71 24.11
C ILE A 14 -0.42 3.76 23.83
N TYR A 15 0.31 2.65 24.04
CA TYR A 15 1.74 2.57 23.70
C TYR A 15 2.02 2.78 22.20
N ILE A 16 1.21 2.17 21.32
CA ILE A 16 1.30 2.38 19.87
C ILE A 16 1.04 3.84 19.51
N PHE A 17 0.06 4.47 20.15
CA PHE A 17 -0.30 5.86 19.88
C PHE A 17 0.80 6.83 20.34
N LEU A 18 1.39 6.60 21.52
CA LEU A 18 2.51 7.39 22.03
C LEU A 18 3.75 7.25 21.14
N SER A 19 4.09 6.04 20.69
CA SER A 19 5.20 5.84 19.75
C SER A 19 4.90 6.49 18.39
N TRP A 20 3.63 6.56 17.99
CA TRP A 20 3.21 7.29 16.80
C TRP A 20 3.45 8.79 16.90
N ILE A 21 3.07 9.42 18.01
CA ILE A 21 3.34 10.84 18.25
C ILE A 21 4.85 11.12 18.22
N LEU A 22 5.66 10.29 18.87
CA LEU A 22 7.12 10.46 18.87
C LEU A 22 7.71 10.37 17.45
N CYS A 23 7.23 9.42 16.64
CA CYS A 23 7.66 9.29 15.25
C CYS A 23 7.27 10.53 14.42
N VAL A 24 6.07 11.06 14.61
CA VAL A 24 5.60 12.29 13.96
C VAL A 24 6.52 13.48 14.32
N LEU A 25 6.89 13.65 15.59
CA LEU A 25 7.81 14.71 16.03
C LEU A 25 9.18 14.62 15.34
N ILE A 26 9.74 13.41 15.24
CA ILE A 26 11.03 13.19 14.56
C ILE A 26 10.93 13.51 13.07
N LEU A 27 9.81 13.16 12.42
CA LEU A 27 9.60 13.40 10.99
C LEU A 27 9.39 14.88 10.67
N ILE A 28 8.75 15.65 11.57
CA ILE A 28 8.62 17.11 11.43
C ILE A 28 10.01 17.76 11.34
N ILE A 29 10.98 17.33 12.15
CA ILE A 29 12.35 17.86 12.12
C ILE A 29 13.05 17.53 10.78
N LYS A 30 12.75 16.36 10.19
CA LYS A 30 13.40 15.86 8.96
C LYS A 30 12.58 16.10 7.68
N ILE A 31 11.63 17.01 7.72
CA ILE A 31 10.64 17.15 6.64
C ILE A 31 11.25 17.52 5.29
N TYR A 32 12.31 18.32 5.29
CA TYR A 32 13.03 18.72 4.07
C TYR A 32 13.64 17.52 3.33
N ILE A 33 14.22 16.57 4.06
CA ILE A 33 14.81 15.35 3.49
C ILE A 33 13.71 14.51 2.84
N LEU A 34 12.55 14.46 3.49
CA LEU A 34 11.43 13.65 3.05
C LEU A 34 10.76 14.23 1.79
N LEU A 35 10.62 15.56 1.73
CA LEU A 35 10.16 16.25 0.52
C LEU A 35 11.15 16.10 -0.65
N LEU A 36 12.46 16.15 -0.36
CA LEU A 36 13.49 15.90 -1.37
C LEU A 36 13.41 14.47 -1.91
N LEU A 37 13.18 13.48 -1.04
CA LEU A 37 13.03 12.08 -1.43
C LEU A 37 11.88 11.92 -2.42
N GLU A 38 10.69 12.42 -2.13
CA GLU A 38 9.53 12.22 -3.02
C GLU A 38 9.63 12.99 -4.34
N THR A 39 10.34 14.12 -4.37
CA THR A 39 10.50 14.93 -5.58
C THR A 39 11.71 14.50 -6.44
N TYR A 40 12.63 13.72 -5.89
CA TYR A 40 13.82 13.24 -6.59
C TYR A 40 13.56 12.51 -7.93
N PRO A 41 12.62 11.55 -8.05
CA PRO A 41 12.41 10.84 -9.31
C PRO A 41 11.91 11.79 -10.40
N PHE A 42 11.19 12.85 -10.04
CA PHE A 42 10.80 13.90 -10.98
C PHE A 42 12.01 14.71 -11.45
N PHE A 43 12.82 15.22 -10.51
CA PHE A 43 14.00 16.02 -10.85
C PHE A 43 15.01 15.27 -11.72
N LYS A 44 15.10 13.94 -11.54
CA LYS A 44 15.98 13.09 -12.37
C LYS A 44 15.51 13.00 -13.83
N ILE A 45 14.21 13.04 -14.08
CA ILE A 45 13.62 12.86 -15.42
C ILE A 45 13.29 14.21 -16.08
N PHE A 46 13.01 15.23 -15.28
CA PHE A 46 12.45 16.50 -15.71
C PHE A 46 13.26 17.68 -15.21
N LEU A 47 13.55 18.63 -16.12
CA LEU A 47 14.23 19.90 -15.81
C LEU A 47 13.26 21.08 -15.61
N LYS A 48 11.94 20.89 -15.79
CA LYS A 48 10.99 22.00 -15.60
C LYS A 48 10.61 22.19 -14.13
N LYS A 49 10.13 23.41 -13.84
CA LYS A 49 9.74 23.85 -12.50
C LYS A 49 8.35 23.31 -12.12
N PHE A 50 8.18 22.94 -10.86
CA PHE A 50 6.85 22.71 -10.27
C PHE A 50 6.15 24.05 -10.03
N LEU A 51 4.83 24.07 -10.19
CA LEU A 51 4.01 25.18 -9.71
C LEU A 51 3.49 24.87 -8.31
N ILE A 52 3.76 25.79 -7.40
CA ILE A 52 3.15 25.87 -6.07
C ILE A 52 2.12 26.99 -6.19
N THR A 53 0.85 26.62 -6.33
CA THR A 53 -0.25 27.56 -6.58
C THR A 53 -0.66 28.30 -5.30
N HIS A 54 -0.68 27.60 -4.16
CA HIS A 54 -1.04 28.19 -2.87
C HIS A 54 -0.07 27.77 -1.76
N THR A 55 0.18 28.67 -0.81
CA THR A 55 0.95 28.37 0.40
C THR A 55 0.30 27.27 1.26
N THR A 56 -1.03 27.14 1.18
CA THR A 56 -1.81 26.07 1.81
C THR A 56 -1.46 24.69 1.24
N ASP A 57 -1.12 24.60 -0.04
CA ASP A 57 -0.81 23.32 -0.70
C ASP A 57 0.45 22.70 -0.08
N LEU A 58 1.46 23.52 0.21
CA LEU A 58 2.69 23.07 0.87
C LEU A 58 2.40 22.48 2.25
N VAL A 59 1.55 23.11 3.05
CA VAL A 59 1.17 22.60 4.37
C VAL A 59 0.48 21.24 4.25
N HIS A 60 -0.43 21.07 3.27
CA HIS A 60 -1.08 19.79 3.02
C HIS A 60 -0.10 18.70 2.59
N ILE A 61 0.87 19.05 1.73
CA ILE A 61 1.93 18.12 1.33
C ILE A 61 2.75 17.69 2.54
N MET A 62 3.21 18.65 3.34
CA MET A 62 4.00 18.38 4.55
C MET A 62 3.22 17.44 5.50
N TYR A 63 1.95 17.75 5.76
CA TYR A 63 1.09 16.95 6.63
C TYR A 63 0.89 15.52 6.10
N THR A 64 0.55 15.36 4.82
CA THR A 64 0.30 14.04 4.21
C THR A 64 1.55 13.17 4.19
N LEU A 65 2.69 13.78 3.94
CA LEU A 65 3.99 13.12 3.97
C LEU A 65 4.35 12.63 5.37
N ILE A 66 4.24 13.49 6.39
CA ILE A 66 4.52 13.11 7.78
C ILE A 66 3.59 11.97 8.23
N LEU A 67 2.28 12.09 7.97
CA LEU A 67 1.32 11.06 8.36
C LEU A 67 1.58 9.73 7.67
N SER A 68 1.82 9.74 6.36
CA SER A 68 1.99 8.50 5.61
C SER A 68 3.27 7.77 6.02
N THR A 69 4.37 8.50 6.19
CA THR A 69 5.66 7.92 6.58
C THR A 69 5.72 7.51 8.04
N SER A 70 5.10 8.26 8.96
CA SER A 70 5.00 7.83 10.36
C SER A 70 4.31 6.47 10.46
N LEU A 71 3.14 6.31 9.83
CA LEU A 71 2.40 5.04 9.82
C LEU A 71 3.24 3.86 9.30
N LEU A 72 4.09 4.07 8.29
CA LEU A 72 5.02 3.05 7.80
C LEU A 72 6.05 2.64 8.87
N PHE A 73 6.65 3.60 9.55
CA PHE A 73 7.70 3.32 10.54
C PHE A 73 7.18 2.62 11.80
N ILE A 74 5.91 2.81 12.14
CA ILE A 74 5.31 2.23 13.37
C ILE A 74 4.68 0.87 13.11
N LEU A 75 4.45 0.51 11.85
CA LEU A 75 3.96 -0.80 11.43
C LEU A 75 4.65 -2.01 12.14
N PRO A 76 6.00 -2.10 12.24
CA PRO A 76 6.64 -3.20 12.98
C PRO A 76 6.28 -3.20 14.47
N PHE A 77 6.12 -2.02 15.07
CA PHE A 77 5.79 -1.88 16.49
C PHE A 77 4.34 -2.26 16.79
N ILE A 78 3.40 -1.83 15.93
CA ILE A 78 2.00 -2.28 15.97
C ILE A 78 1.94 -3.80 15.98
N MET A 79 2.72 -4.42 15.10
CA MET A 79 2.68 -5.86 14.90
C MET A 79 3.33 -6.63 16.04
N TYR A 80 4.38 -6.08 16.64
CA TYR A 80 4.93 -6.61 17.89
C TYR A 80 3.86 -6.64 19.00
N HIS A 81 3.14 -5.54 19.21
CA HIS A 81 2.10 -5.46 20.25
C HIS A 81 0.91 -6.38 19.96
N LEU A 82 0.50 -6.52 18.69
CA LEU A 82 -0.54 -7.46 18.28
C LEU A 82 -0.10 -8.92 18.51
N MET A 83 1.12 -9.30 18.13
CA MET A 83 1.62 -10.66 18.35
C MET A 83 1.72 -11.00 19.84
N GLN A 84 2.21 -10.07 20.65
CA GLN A 84 2.32 -10.26 22.09
C GLN A 84 0.93 -10.32 22.76
N PHE A 85 -0.11 -9.78 22.13
CA PHE A 85 -1.49 -9.84 22.62
C PHE A 85 -2.11 -11.21 22.28
N CYS A 86 -1.92 -11.68 21.05
CA CYS A 86 -2.32 -13.04 20.66
C CYS A 86 -1.58 -14.15 21.42
N LYS A 87 -0.45 -13.83 22.06
CA LYS A 87 0.34 -14.81 22.84
C LYS A 87 -0.43 -15.46 23.99
N SER A 88 -1.40 -14.76 24.57
CA SER A 88 -2.21 -15.28 25.68
C SER A 88 -3.29 -16.27 25.22
N SER A 89 -3.75 -16.19 23.97
CA SER A 89 -4.87 -16.98 23.45
C SER A 89 -4.45 -18.07 22.46
N TRP A 90 -3.31 -17.93 21.79
CA TRP A 90 -2.91 -18.81 20.68
C TRP A 90 -1.79 -19.78 21.08
N TYR A 91 -1.75 -20.93 20.41
CA TYR A 91 -0.69 -21.90 20.64
C TYR A 91 0.66 -21.39 20.14
N ARG A 92 1.75 -21.82 20.79
CA ARG A 92 3.13 -21.42 20.45
C ARG A 92 3.48 -21.68 18.98
N TYR A 93 2.97 -22.76 18.38
CA TYR A 93 3.24 -23.08 16.97
C TYR A 93 2.55 -22.08 16.03
N GLN A 94 1.32 -21.66 16.34
CA GLN A 94 0.56 -20.68 15.55
C GLN A 94 1.25 -19.32 15.57
N LEU A 95 1.74 -18.91 16.74
CA LEU A 95 2.50 -17.66 16.89
C LEU A 95 3.81 -17.67 16.09
N LYS A 96 4.55 -18.79 16.09
CA LYS A 96 5.77 -18.94 15.28
C LYS A 96 5.45 -18.87 13.77
N ALA A 97 4.37 -19.53 13.34
CA ALA A 97 3.91 -19.48 11.96
C ALA A 97 3.51 -18.05 11.57
N LEU A 98 2.66 -17.38 12.35
CA LEU A 98 2.28 -15.99 12.12
C LEU A 98 3.48 -15.06 12.02
N LYS A 99 4.44 -15.17 12.95
CA LYS A 99 5.64 -14.33 12.94
C LYS A 99 6.44 -14.52 11.65
N LYS A 100 6.59 -15.76 11.18
CA LYS A 100 7.27 -16.05 9.92
C LYS A 100 6.50 -15.47 8.74
N ILE A 101 5.19 -15.72 8.67
CA ILE A 101 4.31 -15.25 7.58
C ILE A 101 4.37 -13.72 7.47
N TYR A 102 4.23 -13.04 8.61
CA TYR A 102 4.26 -11.59 8.67
C TYR A 102 5.63 -11.01 8.29
N ASN A 103 6.73 -11.60 8.79
CA ASN A 103 8.07 -11.15 8.40
C ASN A 103 8.28 -11.27 6.88
N TRP A 104 7.88 -12.38 6.27
CA TRP A 104 7.98 -12.55 4.81
C TRP A 104 7.09 -11.55 4.05
N SER A 105 5.85 -11.32 4.49
CA SER A 105 4.97 -10.36 3.82
C SER A 105 5.46 -8.92 3.98
N THR A 106 6.02 -8.53 5.13
CA THR A 106 6.63 -7.20 5.30
C THR A 106 7.86 -6.98 4.45
N LEU A 107 8.74 -7.99 4.31
CA LEU A 107 9.90 -7.92 3.43
C LEU A 107 9.47 -7.73 1.97
N LEU A 108 8.48 -8.50 1.52
CA LEU A 108 7.91 -8.35 0.18
C LEU A 108 7.29 -6.96 -0.01
N PHE A 109 6.52 -6.47 0.97
CA PHE A 109 5.95 -5.13 0.95
C PHE A 109 7.03 -4.04 0.75
N ILE A 110 8.08 -4.05 1.57
CA ILE A 110 9.16 -3.05 1.49
C ILE A 110 9.88 -3.12 0.15
N ASN A 111 10.19 -4.33 -0.33
CA ASN A 111 10.85 -4.53 -1.62
C ASN A 111 10.00 -4.01 -2.78
N VAL A 112 8.69 -4.30 -2.76
CA VAL A 112 7.76 -3.83 -3.79
C VAL A 112 7.63 -2.30 -3.74
N MET A 113 7.52 -1.69 -2.55
CA MET A 113 7.49 -0.24 -2.41
C MET A 113 8.76 0.42 -2.99
N TYR A 114 9.93 -0.19 -2.77
CA TYR A 114 11.21 0.29 -3.30
C TYR A 114 11.29 0.16 -4.83
N VAL A 115 10.91 -1.00 -5.38
CA VAL A 115 10.84 -1.22 -6.84
C VAL A 115 9.83 -0.27 -7.49
N CYS A 116 8.67 -0.04 -6.86
CA CYS A 116 7.68 0.90 -7.38
C CYS A 116 8.26 2.31 -7.49
N TYR A 117 8.96 2.76 -6.45
CA TYR A 117 9.56 4.09 -6.42
C TYR A 117 10.69 4.24 -7.46
N LEU A 118 11.57 3.25 -7.60
CA LEU A 118 12.71 3.33 -8.51
C LEU A 118 12.41 3.08 -9.98
N PHE A 119 11.41 2.25 -10.30
CA PHE A 119 11.14 1.81 -11.67
C PHE A 119 9.75 2.21 -12.15
N PHE A 120 8.71 1.88 -11.37
CA PHE A 120 7.34 2.02 -11.83
C PHE A 120 6.90 3.48 -11.96
N VAL A 121 7.15 4.29 -10.92
CA VAL A 121 6.90 5.73 -10.92
C VAL A 121 7.62 6.44 -12.08
N PRO A 122 8.95 6.30 -12.27
CA PRO A 122 9.63 6.99 -13.36
C PRO A 122 9.18 6.52 -14.75
N LEU A 123 8.84 5.24 -14.91
CA LEU A 123 8.36 4.70 -16.18
C LEU A 123 7.00 5.29 -16.56
N ILE A 124 6.06 5.40 -15.61
CA ILE A 124 4.77 6.03 -15.87
C ILE A 124 4.92 7.53 -16.15
N LEU A 125 5.78 8.22 -15.38
CA LEU A 125 6.05 9.63 -15.64
C LEU A 125 6.62 9.86 -17.05
N LYS A 126 7.56 9.02 -17.48
CA LYS A 126 8.10 9.07 -18.84
C LYS A 126 7.02 8.83 -19.89
N PHE A 127 6.17 7.82 -19.71
CA PHE A 127 5.05 7.53 -20.61
C PHE A 127 4.07 8.72 -20.71
N LEU A 128 3.68 9.31 -19.58
CA LEU A 128 2.79 10.48 -19.56
C LEU A 128 3.40 11.68 -20.29
N ILE A 129 4.72 11.89 -20.18
CA ILE A 129 5.42 12.97 -20.88
C ILE A 129 5.46 12.72 -22.39
N GLU A 130 5.82 11.50 -22.81
CA GLU A 130 5.86 11.13 -24.23
C GLU A 130 4.47 11.22 -24.87
N TRP A 131 3.43 10.82 -24.14
CA TRP A 131 2.04 10.97 -24.57
C TRP A 131 1.66 12.44 -24.79
N ASN A 132 1.97 13.32 -23.83
CA ASN A 132 1.71 14.76 -23.98
C ASN A 132 2.49 15.38 -25.14
N ALA A 133 3.71 14.89 -25.44
CA ALA A 133 4.49 15.36 -26.57
C ALA A 133 3.83 14.99 -27.91
N LEU A 134 3.23 13.78 -28.01
CA LEU A 134 2.46 13.36 -29.18
C LEU A 134 1.18 14.18 -29.36
N GLU A 135 0.46 14.49 -28.27
CA GLU A 135 -0.73 15.35 -28.32
C GLU A 135 -0.41 16.79 -28.75
N LYS A 136 0.72 17.36 -28.30
CA LYS A 136 1.19 18.69 -28.72
C LYS A 136 1.48 18.80 -30.22
N ILE A 137 1.97 17.73 -30.84
CA ILE A 137 2.25 17.72 -32.29
C ILE A 137 0.94 17.83 -33.10
N ASN A 138 -0.17 17.34 -32.54
CA ASN A 138 -1.46 17.26 -33.24
C ASN A 138 -2.49 18.33 -32.79
N SER A 139 -2.15 19.21 -31.85
CA SER A 139 -3.08 20.21 -31.31
C SER A 139 -2.57 21.64 -31.48
N PHE A 140 -3.46 22.53 -31.96
CA PHE A 140 -3.17 23.97 -32.12
C PHE A 140 -3.04 24.72 -30.79
N LEU A 141 -3.51 24.13 -29.69
CA LEU A 141 -3.43 24.71 -28.34
C LEU A 141 -2.24 24.12 -27.61
N ASP A 142 -1.28 24.99 -27.29
CA ASP A 142 -0.04 24.62 -26.62
C ASP A 142 -0.30 24.39 -25.11
N ILE A 143 -0.98 23.31 -24.77
CA ILE A 143 -1.30 22.96 -23.38
C ILE A 143 0.00 22.51 -22.70
N THR A 144 0.68 23.43 -22.03
CA THR A 144 1.77 23.08 -21.12
C THR A 144 1.16 22.35 -19.93
N VAL A 145 1.28 21.02 -19.90
CA VAL A 145 0.88 20.21 -18.75
C VAL A 145 1.77 20.56 -17.57
N GLU A 146 1.29 21.50 -16.77
CA GLU A 146 1.93 21.94 -15.55
C GLU A 146 1.49 21.02 -14.41
N LEU A 147 2.42 20.18 -13.96
CA LEU A 147 2.16 19.25 -12.87
C LEU A 147 2.13 20.03 -11.55
N ARG A 148 0.95 20.09 -10.92
CA ARG A 148 0.80 20.57 -9.56
C ARG A 148 1.49 19.60 -8.60
N LEU A 149 2.41 20.11 -7.80
CA LEU A 149 3.24 19.29 -6.89
C LEU A 149 2.38 18.51 -5.89
N LEU A 150 1.26 19.09 -5.42
CA LEU A 150 0.31 18.42 -4.53
C LEU A 150 -0.30 17.18 -5.18
N ASN A 151 -0.82 17.30 -6.40
CA ASN A 151 -1.43 16.18 -7.13
C ASN A 151 -0.39 15.09 -7.43
N TYR A 152 0.84 15.50 -7.78
CA TYR A 152 1.95 14.60 -8.01
C TYR A 152 2.28 13.77 -6.77
N ILE A 153 2.44 14.41 -5.61
CA ILE A 153 2.76 13.71 -4.35
C ILE A 153 1.63 12.77 -3.96
N TYR A 154 0.37 13.22 -4.00
CA TYR A 154 -0.76 12.33 -3.73
C TYR A 154 -0.78 11.11 -4.64
N TRP A 155 -0.54 11.32 -5.94
CA TRP A 155 -0.52 10.24 -6.92
C TRP A 155 0.60 9.23 -6.68
N ILE A 156 1.83 9.69 -6.40
CA ILE A 156 2.95 8.78 -6.07
C ILE A 156 2.66 7.97 -4.82
N LEU A 157 2.24 8.64 -3.75
CA LEU A 157 1.94 7.97 -2.50
C LEU A 157 0.84 6.93 -2.72
N GLN A 158 -0.24 7.31 -3.40
CA GLN A 158 -1.35 6.40 -3.72
C GLN A 158 -0.86 5.16 -4.46
N ILE A 159 -0.18 5.31 -5.61
CA ILE A 159 0.33 4.17 -6.38
C ILE A 159 1.20 3.28 -5.53
N ARG A 160 2.18 3.87 -4.83
CA ARG A 160 3.16 3.12 -4.06
C ARG A 160 2.47 2.32 -2.97
N TYR A 161 1.62 2.95 -2.16
CA TYR A 161 0.87 2.26 -1.11
C TYR A 161 -0.13 1.24 -1.65
N TYR A 162 -0.77 1.47 -2.80
CA TYR A 162 -1.69 0.48 -3.39
C TYR A 162 -0.95 -0.78 -3.80
N ILE A 163 0.12 -0.64 -4.59
CA ILE A 163 0.89 -1.79 -5.08
C ILE A 163 1.57 -2.50 -3.90
N GLY A 164 2.12 -1.74 -2.95
CA GLY A 164 2.65 -2.27 -1.70
C GLY A 164 1.61 -3.09 -0.94
N ASN A 165 0.49 -2.48 -0.55
CA ASN A 165 -0.56 -3.15 0.22
C ASN A 165 -1.11 -4.39 -0.51
N PHE A 166 -1.29 -4.29 -1.82
CA PHE A 166 -1.71 -5.41 -2.65
C PHE A 166 -0.72 -6.57 -2.57
N SER A 167 0.58 -6.31 -2.72
CA SER A 167 1.63 -7.33 -2.58
C SER A 167 1.69 -7.93 -1.17
N PHE A 168 1.45 -7.13 -0.13
CA PHE A 168 1.41 -7.58 1.25
C PHE A 168 0.25 -8.55 1.49
N PHE A 169 -0.96 -8.18 1.07
CA PHE A 169 -2.13 -9.05 1.20
C PHE A 169 -1.99 -10.31 0.36
N LEU A 170 -1.42 -10.20 -0.85
CA LEU A 170 -1.08 -11.34 -1.69
C LEU A 170 -0.15 -12.31 -0.98
N ALA A 171 0.94 -11.80 -0.41
CA ALA A 171 1.91 -12.62 0.30
C ALA A 171 1.30 -13.27 1.54
N LEU A 172 0.58 -12.50 2.37
CA LEU A 172 -0.16 -13.03 3.53
C LEU A 172 -1.10 -14.15 3.11
N PHE A 173 -1.87 -13.92 2.06
CA PHE A 173 -2.83 -14.87 1.55
C PHE A 173 -2.14 -16.16 1.10
N MET A 174 -1.16 -16.07 0.19
CA MET A 174 -0.42 -17.24 -0.29
C MET A 174 0.25 -18.02 0.84
N LEU A 175 0.84 -17.32 1.81
CA LEU A 175 1.49 -17.95 2.97
C LEU A 175 0.48 -18.60 3.92
N ILE A 176 -0.67 -17.97 4.18
CA ILE A 176 -1.76 -18.59 4.95
C ILE A 176 -2.25 -19.85 4.20
N PHE A 177 -2.36 -19.84 2.88
CA PHE A 177 -2.74 -21.03 2.09
C PHE A 177 -1.69 -22.15 2.09
N LEU A 178 -0.42 -21.80 2.24
CA LEU A 178 0.65 -22.77 2.41
C LEU A 178 0.62 -23.40 3.81
N PHE A 179 0.30 -22.62 4.84
CA PHE A 179 0.37 -23.04 6.25
C PHE A 179 -0.97 -23.45 6.90
N SER A 180 -2.13 -23.11 6.31
CA SER A 180 -3.46 -23.26 6.92
C SER A 180 -4.35 -24.26 6.19
N MET A 181 -4.96 -25.15 6.99
CA MET A 181 -6.22 -25.93 6.86
C MET A 181 -6.63 -26.59 5.53
N ASN A 182 -7.43 -27.67 5.65
CA ASN A 182 -8.02 -28.46 4.56
C ASN A 182 -8.37 -27.63 3.34
N ILE A 183 -7.63 -27.85 2.25
CA ILE A 183 -7.76 -27.16 0.96
C ILE A 183 -9.19 -27.22 0.41
N GLN A 184 -9.93 -28.26 0.77
CA GLN A 184 -11.34 -28.42 0.43
C GLN A 184 -12.24 -27.32 1.02
N LYS A 185 -12.09 -26.98 2.31
CA LYS A 185 -12.87 -25.90 2.94
C LYS A 185 -12.52 -24.53 2.39
N LEU A 186 -11.24 -24.32 2.07
CA LEU A 186 -10.78 -23.07 1.45
C LEU A 186 -11.35 -22.91 0.03
N TYR A 187 -11.36 -23.99 -0.76
CA TYR A 187 -11.98 -24.00 -2.08
C TYR A 187 -13.48 -23.68 -2.01
N GLU A 188 -14.21 -24.30 -1.08
CA GLU A 188 -15.63 -24.04 -0.86
C GLU A 188 -15.91 -22.57 -0.49
N PHE A 189 -15.09 -21.99 0.39
CA PHE A 189 -15.18 -20.58 0.75
C PHE A 189 -14.95 -19.68 -0.48
N PHE A 190 -13.87 -19.91 -1.23
CA PHE A 190 -13.56 -19.11 -2.41
C PHE A 190 -14.63 -19.21 -3.49
N ASN A 191 -15.16 -20.41 -3.73
CA ASN A 191 -16.19 -20.63 -4.73
C ASN A 191 -17.50 -19.90 -4.35
N LYS A 192 -17.86 -19.91 -3.06
CA LYS A 192 -19.08 -19.26 -2.56
C LYS A 192 -18.98 -17.72 -2.53
N TYR A 193 -17.83 -17.18 -2.10
CA TYR A 193 -17.68 -15.76 -1.81
C TYR A 193 -16.97 -14.95 -2.92
N ARG A 194 -16.54 -15.58 -4.03
CA ARG A 194 -15.78 -14.93 -5.13
C ARG A 194 -16.36 -13.59 -5.57
N LYS A 195 -17.65 -13.55 -5.91
CA LYS A 195 -18.31 -12.35 -6.45
C LYS A 195 -18.34 -11.20 -5.42
N GLN A 196 -18.62 -11.53 -4.16
CA GLN A 196 -18.74 -10.56 -3.08
C GLN A 196 -17.39 -9.94 -2.74
N ILE A 197 -16.33 -10.76 -2.71
CA ILE A 197 -14.96 -10.30 -2.47
C ILE A 197 -14.50 -9.37 -3.60
N ILE A 198 -14.72 -9.74 -4.87
CA ILE A 198 -14.37 -8.88 -6.00
C ILE A 198 -15.14 -7.56 -5.94
N PHE A 199 -16.45 -7.61 -5.67
CA PHE A 199 -17.29 -6.42 -5.56
C PHE A 199 -16.84 -5.46 -4.45
N LEU A 200 -16.54 -5.97 -3.25
CA LEU A 200 -16.05 -5.17 -2.13
C LEU A 200 -14.72 -4.49 -2.45
N ASN A 201 -13.81 -5.19 -3.13
CA ASN A 201 -12.54 -4.59 -3.53
C ASN A 201 -12.76 -3.49 -4.56
N ILE A 202 -13.53 -3.74 -5.62
CA ILE A 202 -13.84 -2.74 -6.65
C ILE A 202 -14.45 -1.47 -6.02
N MET A 203 -15.42 -1.62 -5.12
CA MET A 203 -16.01 -0.49 -4.38
C MET A 203 -14.96 0.29 -3.58
N GLY A 204 -14.03 -0.41 -2.93
CA GLY A 204 -12.91 0.22 -2.23
C GLY A 204 -12.02 1.07 -3.14
N PHE A 205 -11.86 0.71 -4.41
CA PHE A 205 -11.09 1.48 -5.38
C PHE A 205 -11.85 2.68 -5.95
N TYR A 206 -13.16 2.55 -6.16
CA TYR A 206 -14.01 3.68 -6.61
C TYR A 206 -14.00 4.86 -5.64
N ILE A 207 -13.94 4.58 -4.33
CA ILE A 207 -13.94 5.63 -3.30
C ILE A 207 -12.62 6.42 -3.27
N LYS A 208 -11.54 5.87 -3.84
CA LYS A 208 -10.17 6.24 -3.48
C LYS A 208 -9.35 6.86 -4.61
N SER A 209 -9.63 6.51 -5.86
CA SER A 209 -8.92 7.05 -7.02
C SER A 209 -9.82 8.04 -7.76
N SER A 210 -9.38 9.29 -7.92
CA SER A 210 -10.09 10.26 -8.78
C SER A 210 -9.78 10.07 -10.27
N TRP A 211 -8.79 9.24 -10.61
CA TRP A 211 -8.33 9.05 -11.98
C TRP A 211 -8.87 7.74 -12.54
N PHE A 212 -9.76 7.84 -13.53
CA PHE A 212 -10.42 6.69 -14.17
C PHE A 212 -9.43 5.68 -14.76
N PHE A 213 -8.36 6.14 -15.42
CA PHE A 213 -7.37 5.25 -16.04
C PHE A 213 -6.63 4.40 -15.01
N LEU A 214 -6.19 5.05 -13.92
CA LEU A 214 -5.49 4.38 -12.82
C LEU A 214 -6.40 3.37 -12.11
N GLN A 215 -7.67 3.74 -11.96
CA GLN A 215 -8.68 2.88 -11.38
C GLN A 215 -8.92 1.63 -12.23
N PHE A 216 -9.04 1.77 -13.55
CA PHE A 216 -9.23 0.63 -14.45
C PHE A 216 -8.03 -0.32 -14.41
N PHE A 217 -6.82 0.24 -14.44
CA PHE A 217 -5.58 -0.54 -14.32
C PHE A 217 -5.55 -1.33 -13.00
N LEU A 218 -5.86 -0.68 -11.87
CA LEU A 218 -5.92 -1.35 -10.57
C LEU A 218 -6.96 -2.49 -10.54
N ILE A 219 -8.17 -2.26 -11.06
CA ILE A 219 -9.22 -3.28 -11.14
C ILE A 219 -8.74 -4.48 -11.96
N PHE A 220 -8.08 -4.24 -13.10
CA PHE A 220 -7.54 -5.30 -13.94
C PHE A 220 -6.50 -6.15 -13.20
N PHE A 221 -5.55 -5.53 -12.50
CA PHE A 221 -4.55 -6.24 -11.70
C PHE A 221 -5.18 -7.07 -10.57
N LEU A 222 -6.23 -6.56 -9.91
CA LEU A 222 -6.95 -7.33 -8.90
C LEU A 222 -7.64 -8.56 -9.47
N LEU A 223 -8.30 -8.43 -10.62
CA LEU A 223 -9.00 -9.55 -11.24
C LEU A 223 -8.03 -10.67 -11.61
N ILE A 224 -6.92 -10.34 -12.28
CA ILE A 224 -5.85 -11.30 -12.60
C ILE A 224 -5.36 -11.99 -11.34
N PHE A 225 -5.14 -11.22 -10.27
CA PHE A 225 -4.66 -11.78 -9.03
C PHE A 225 -5.64 -12.74 -8.36
N TYR A 226 -6.93 -12.39 -8.32
CA TYR A 226 -7.96 -13.30 -7.82
C TYR A 226 -7.99 -14.61 -8.62
N GLU A 227 -7.79 -14.54 -9.92
CA GLU A 227 -7.75 -15.74 -10.78
C GLU A 227 -6.51 -16.58 -10.54
N LEU A 228 -5.32 -15.97 -10.44
CA LEU A 228 -4.08 -16.70 -10.11
C LEU A 228 -4.19 -17.43 -8.78
N VAL A 229 -4.76 -16.77 -7.76
CA VAL A 229 -5.03 -17.38 -6.46
C VAL A 229 -5.98 -18.57 -6.59
N PHE A 230 -7.08 -18.40 -7.32
CA PHE A 230 -8.06 -19.47 -7.51
C PHE A 230 -7.46 -20.68 -8.25
N LEU A 231 -6.68 -20.43 -9.31
CA LEU A 231 -5.97 -21.46 -10.07
C LEU A 231 -5.00 -22.24 -9.18
N PHE A 232 -4.27 -21.54 -8.30
CA PHE A 232 -3.36 -22.19 -7.36
C PHE A 232 -4.09 -23.13 -6.38
N ILE A 233 -5.28 -22.73 -5.89
CA ILE A 233 -6.12 -23.57 -5.03
C ILE A 233 -6.58 -24.83 -5.78
N CYS A 234 -7.04 -24.67 -7.03
CA CYS A 234 -7.45 -25.79 -7.88
C CYS A 234 -6.30 -26.76 -8.14
N TYR A 235 -5.11 -26.26 -8.46
CA TYR A 235 -3.93 -27.10 -8.69
C TYR A 235 -3.57 -27.92 -7.46
N LYS A 236 -3.57 -27.31 -6.27
CA LYS A 236 -3.26 -28.01 -5.01
C LYS A 236 -4.32 -29.05 -4.64
N LYS A 237 -5.59 -28.83 -5.00
CA LYS A 237 -6.68 -29.80 -4.81
C LYS A 237 -6.52 -31.06 -5.68
N ILE A 238 -6.00 -30.93 -6.90
CA ILE A 238 -5.77 -32.07 -7.81
C ILE A 238 -4.61 -32.95 -7.32
N LYS A 239 -3.62 -32.34 -6.65
CA LYS A 239 -2.40 -33.02 -6.20
C LYS A 239 -2.56 -33.76 -4.86
N LEU A 240 -3.67 -33.54 -4.14
CA LEU A 240 -4.02 -34.18 -2.87
C LEU A 240 -5.12 -35.21 -3.08
#